data_AF-A0A519XWS4-F1
#
_entry.id   AF-A0A519XWS4-F1
#
_cell.length_a   1.000
_cell.length_b   1.000
_cell.length_c   1.000
_cell.angle_alpha   90.00
_cell.angle_beta   90.00
_cell.angle_gamma   90.00
#
_symmetry.space_group_name_H-M   'P 1'
#
loop_
_entity.id
_entity.type
_entity.pdbx_description
1 polymer ?
#
loop_
_entity_poly.entity_id
_entity_poly.type
_entity_poly.pdbx_seq_one_letter_code
_entity_poly.pdbx_strand_id
1 'polypeptide(L)'
;YVKFIEAYEKQGIPIWGLTVQNEEMATQKWESCLYTAEEERDFIKEYLGPTLQKGGLGDKKLIAWDHNRDLLYQRASTVLDDPAAAKYIWGIGYHWYETWTTSGPLFDNERRVKEAFPNTNLIFTEGCVENFKFDQVNDWKLGERYGNSMINDFNAGTVGWTDWNVLLDEKGGPNHVGNYCFAPIIADTRTGKLIYTNAYYYIGHFSKFIRPGARRVAATTNRDWLQATSFVNADGKVAVVVMNSADKPQEFQLWVKGQAAATTSPAHSIATYVIE
;
A
#
# COMPACT_ATOMS: atom_id res chain seq x y z
N TYR A 1 -7.18 -11.90 18.54
CA TYR A 1 -8.13 -11.55 17.48
C TYR A 1 -9.56 -11.34 17.98
N VAL A 2 -10.36 -12.37 18.27
CA VAL A 2 -11.80 -12.21 18.62
C VAL A 2 -12.05 -11.18 19.73
N LYS A 3 -11.41 -11.33 20.90
CA LYS A 3 -11.56 -10.39 22.02
C LYS A 3 -11.18 -8.94 21.65
N PHE A 4 -10.20 -8.76 20.78
CA PHE A 4 -9.78 -7.42 20.32
C PHE A 4 -10.86 -6.80 19.43
N ILE A 5 -11.37 -7.58 18.46
CA ILE A 5 -12.44 -7.14 17.55
C ILE A 5 -13.69 -6.78 18.35
N GLU A 6 -14.15 -7.67 19.24
CA GLU A 6 -15.32 -7.43 20.09
C GLU A 6 -15.15 -6.19 20.98
N ALA A 7 -13.95 -5.97 21.54
CA ALA A 7 -13.67 -4.82 22.37
C ALA A 7 -13.78 -3.49 21.59
N TYR A 8 -13.24 -3.44 20.37
CA TYR A 8 -13.32 -2.25 19.51
C TYR A 8 -14.74 -2.02 18.99
N GLU A 9 -15.42 -3.07 18.55
CA GLU A 9 -16.80 -2.96 18.04
C GLU A 9 -17.78 -2.56 19.14
N LYS A 10 -17.55 -2.97 20.40
CA LYS A 10 -18.30 -2.49 21.55
C LYS A 10 -18.14 -0.98 21.80
N GLN A 11 -17.03 -0.38 21.35
CA GLN A 11 -16.82 1.07 21.38
C GLN A 11 -17.35 1.77 20.12
N GLY A 12 -18.06 1.06 19.24
CA GLY A 12 -18.58 1.60 17.99
C GLY A 12 -17.53 1.73 16.88
N ILE A 13 -16.38 1.06 17.00
CA ILE A 13 -15.32 1.06 15.99
C ILE A 13 -15.38 -0.28 15.21
N PRO A 14 -16.01 -0.32 14.03
CA PRO A 14 -16.10 -1.54 13.23
C PRO A 14 -14.72 -1.95 12.72
N ILE A 15 -14.38 -3.23 12.89
CA ILE A 15 -13.15 -3.78 12.30
C ILE A 15 -13.49 -4.36 10.92
N TRP A 16 -12.76 -3.91 9.89
CA TRP A 16 -12.93 -4.39 8.51
C TRP A 16 -12.15 -5.69 8.24
N GLY A 17 -10.92 -5.76 8.73
CA GLY A 17 -9.99 -6.85 8.47
C GLY A 17 -8.87 -6.90 9.48
N LEU A 18 -8.02 -7.91 9.33
CA LEU A 18 -6.87 -8.19 10.16
C LEU A 18 -5.80 -8.89 9.33
N THR A 19 -4.54 -8.69 9.70
CA THR A 19 -3.44 -9.53 9.23
C THR A 19 -3.15 -10.63 10.25
N VAL A 20 -2.50 -11.71 9.82
CA VAL A 20 -2.06 -12.76 10.75
C VAL A 20 -1.01 -12.20 11.69
N GLN A 21 0.10 -11.70 11.17
CA GLN A 21 1.18 -11.19 11.98
C GLN A 21 1.97 -10.14 11.19
N ASN A 22 2.16 -8.97 11.78
CA ASN A 22 3.04 -7.95 11.19
C ASN A 22 4.46 -8.49 11.03
N GLU A 23 5.02 -8.38 9.82
CA GLU A 23 6.39 -8.71 9.48
C GLU A 23 6.87 -10.04 10.07
N GLU A 24 6.15 -11.11 9.78
CA GLU A 24 6.31 -12.43 10.40
C GLU A 24 7.65 -13.15 10.14
N MET A 25 8.60 -12.52 9.43
CA MET A 25 9.97 -13.01 9.30
C MET A 25 11.02 -12.08 9.92
N ALA A 26 10.59 -10.95 10.48
CA ALA A 26 11.49 -9.91 10.96
C ALA A 26 11.83 -10.18 12.42
N THR A 27 13.09 -10.51 12.68
CA THR A 27 13.60 -10.54 14.05
C THR A 27 14.01 -9.14 14.44
N GLN A 28 13.20 -8.49 15.28
CA GLN A 28 13.40 -7.10 15.65
C GLN A 28 13.74 -6.92 17.13
N LYS A 29 14.27 -5.75 17.48
CA LYS A 29 14.51 -5.34 18.87
C LYS A 29 13.23 -4.88 19.58
N TRP A 30 12.13 -4.77 18.84
CA TRP A 30 10.78 -4.42 19.29
C TRP A 30 9.83 -5.60 19.08
N GLU A 31 8.53 -5.36 19.24
CA GLU A 31 7.50 -6.38 19.16
C GLU A 31 7.53 -7.11 17.81
N SER A 32 7.85 -8.40 17.85
CA SER A 32 7.90 -9.28 16.69
C SER A 32 7.50 -10.70 17.09
N CYS A 33 6.92 -11.46 16.16
CA CYS A 33 6.60 -12.87 16.33
C CYS A 33 6.84 -13.56 14.99
N LEU A 34 7.68 -14.59 14.99
CA LEU A 34 8.11 -15.26 13.76
C LEU A 34 7.13 -16.37 13.37
N TYR A 35 6.81 -16.43 12.08
CA TYR A 35 6.10 -17.53 11.44
C TYR A 35 6.80 -17.92 10.13
N THR A 36 7.16 -19.20 10.03
CA THR A 36 7.37 -19.84 8.73
C THR A 36 6.06 -19.85 7.92
N ALA A 37 6.17 -20.06 6.60
CA ALA A 37 5.00 -20.07 5.73
C ALA A 37 4.03 -21.21 6.09
N GLU A 38 4.57 -22.35 6.51
CA GLU A 38 3.82 -23.51 6.98
C GLU A 38 3.13 -23.24 8.32
N GLU A 39 3.83 -22.59 9.26
CA GLU A 39 3.23 -22.20 10.55
C GLU A 39 2.10 -21.19 10.36
N GLU A 40 2.25 -20.20 9.47
CA GLU A 40 1.17 -19.23 9.17
C GLU A 40 -0.04 -19.96 8.57
N ARG A 41 0.19 -20.81 7.55
CA ARG A 41 -0.86 -21.63 6.93
C ARG A 41 -1.60 -22.50 7.95
N ASP A 42 -0.85 -23.21 8.79
CA ASP A 42 -1.41 -24.14 9.77
C ASP A 42 -2.14 -23.39 10.89
N PHE A 43 -1.62 -22.25 11.32
CA PHE A 43 -2.30 -21.35 12.25
C PHE A 43 -3.63 -20.84 11.68
N ILE A 44 -3.66 -20.41 10.41
CA ILE A 44 -4.88 -19.96 9.72
C ILE A 44 -5.91 -21.09 9.70
N LYS A 45 -5.54 -22.29 9.21
CA LYS A 45 -6.52 -23.36 8.95
C LYS A 45 -7.00 -24.09 10.19
N GLU A 46 -6.14 -24.26 11.19
CA GLU A 46 -6.44 -25.05 12.40
C GLU A 46 -6.98 -24.18 13.54
N TYR A 47 -6.59 -22.91 13.62
CA TYR A 47 -6.91 -22.06 14.76
C TYR A 47 -7.65 -20.77 14.38
N LEU A 48 -7.01 -19.84 13.67
CA LEU A 48 -7.53 -18.48 13.49
C LEU A 48 -8.83 -18.47 12.67
N GLY A 49 -8.85 -19.09 11.50
CA GLY A 49 -10.02 -19.17 10.62
C GLY A 49 -11.24 -19.80 11.32
N PRO A 50 -11.14 -21.02 11.88
CA PRO A 50 -12.23 -21.64 12.64
C PRO A 50 -12.69 -20.80 13.84
N THR A 51 -11.75 -20.16 14.54
CA THR A 51 -12.08 -19.32 15.71
C THR A 51 -12.88 -18.08 15.31
N LEU A 52 -12.51 -17.41 14.22
CA LEU A 52 -13.28 -16.28 13.67
C LEU A 52 -14.69 -16.72 13.25
N GLN A 53 -14.82 -17.83 12.53
CA GLN A 53 -16.14 -18.35 12.13
C GLN A 53 -17.03 -18.69 13.33
N LYS A 54 -16.48 -19.42 14.32
CA LYS A 54 -17.23 -19.78 15.54
C LYS A 54 -17.64 -18.54 16.35
N GLY A 55 -16.84 -17.48 16.30
CA GLY A 55 -17.13 -16.20 16.92
C GLY A 55 -18.11 -15.31 16.14
N GLY A 56 -18.62 -15.76 14.98
CA GLY A 56 -19.48 -14.92 14.13
C GLY A 56 -18.75 -13.81 13.38
N LEU A 57 -17.41 -13.86 13.32
CA LEU A 57 -16.52 -12.88 12.71
C LEU A 57 -15.89 -13.40 11.41
N GLY A 58 -16.52 -14.40 10.77
CA GLY A 58 -16.04 -14.99 9.53
C GLY A 58 -16.12 -14.07 8.30
N ASP A 59 -16.76 -12.91 8.43
CA ASP A 59 -16.89 -11.88 7.40
C ASP A 59 -15.69 -10.92 7.34
N LYS A 60 -14.89 -10.85 8.42
CA LYS A 60 -13.68 -10.03 8.52
C LYS A 60 -12.65 -10.47 7.49
N LYS A 61 -11.97 -9.49 6.88
CA LYS A 61 -10.95 -9.79 5.86
C LYS A 61 -9.69 -10.28 6.53
N LEU A 62 -9.41 -11.57 6.42
CA LEU A 62 -8.15 -12.14 6.89
C LEU A 62 -7.08 -12.01 5.79
N ILE A 63 -5.98 -11.35 6.13
CA ILE A 63 -4.87 -11.05 5.25
C ILE A 63 -3.65 -11.84 5.74
N ALA A 64 -3.03 -12.61 4.84
CA ALA A 64 -1.79 -13.34 5.13
C ALA A 64 -0.55 -12.55 4.70
N TRP A 65 0.64 -13.00 5.11
CA TRP A 65 1.98 -12.45 4.84
C TRP A 65 2.36 -11.18 5.60
N ASP A 66 1.74 -10.05 5.27
CA ASP A 66 1.96 -8.74 5.91
C ASP A 66 3.45 -8.37 6.08
N HIS A 67 4.21 -8.55 5.00
CA HIS A 67 5.66 -8.35 4.96
C HIS A 67 6.14 -7.99 3.54
N ASN A 68 7.44 -7.97 3.28
CA ASN A 68 8.01 -7.35 2.09
C ASN A 68 7.68 -8.09 0.78
N ARG A 69 7.80 -7.38 -0.36
CA ARG A 69 7.50 -7.96 -1.68
C ARG A 69 8.43 -9.10 -2.09
N ASP A 70 9.62 -9.21 -1.51
CA ASP A 70 10.70 -10.12 -1.91
C ASP A 70 10.31 -11.60 -1.89
N LEU A 71 9.58 -12.05 -0.85
CA LEU A 71 9.08 -13.42 -0.72
C LEU A 71 7.56 -13.55 -0.88
N LEU A 72 6.93 -12.52 -1.43
CA LEU A 72 5.47 -12.43 -1.59
C LEU A 72 4.89 -13.63 -2.36
N TYR A 73 5.52 -14.04 -3.47
CA TYR A 73 5.02 -15.15 -4.27
C TYR A 73 5.14 -16.49 -3.54
N GLN A 74 6.27 -16.72 -2.89
CA GLN A 74 6.54 -17.94 -2.13
C GLN A 74 5.56 -18.07 -0.98
N ARG A 75 5.33 -16.99 -0.21
CA ARG A 75 4.36 -16.99 0.89
C ARG A 75 2.95 -17.24 0.38
N ALA A 76 2.52 -16.49 -0.64
CA ALA A 76 1.19 -16.65 -1.24
C ALA A 76 0.96 -18.09 -1.71
N SER A 77 1.94 -18.70 -2.38
CA SER A 77 1.81 -20.09 -2.86
C SER A 77 1.63 -21.06 -1.70
N THR A 78 2.45 -20.98 -0.65
CA THR A 78 2.33 -21.89 0.50
C THR A 78 0.97 -21.83 1.21
N VAL A 79 0.41 -20.63 1.39
CA VAL A 79 -0.85 -20.47 2.13
C VAL A 79 -2.09 -20.67 1.25
N LEU A 80 -2.01 -20.40 -0.06
CA LEU A 80 -3.15 -20.49 -0.98
C LEU A 80 -3.26 -21.85 -1.69
N ASP A 81 -2.17 -22.60 -1.83
CA ASP A 81 -2.19 -23.95 -2.41
C ASP A 81 -2.78 -25.00 -1.45
N ASP A 82 -2.96 -24.68 -0.16
CA ASP A 82 -3.71 -25.49 0.81
C ASP A 82 -5.17 -25.00 0.89
N PRO A 83 -6.15 -25.72 0.32
CA PRO A 83 -7.56 -25.30 0.33
C PRO A 83 -8.15 -25.16 1.74
N ALA A 84 -7.60 -25.85 2.74
CA ALA A 84 -8.08 -25.76 4.12
C ALA A 84 -7.71 -24.40 4.76
N ALA A 85 -6.59 -23.79 4.34
CA ALA A 85 -6.21 -22.44 4.73
C ALA A 85 -6.84 -21.39 3.79
N ALA A 86 -6.70 -21.58 2.48
CA ALA A 86 -7.10 -20.61 1.45
C ALA A 86 -8.54 -20.13 1.58
N LYS A 87 -9.47 -21.01 1.99
CA LYS A 87 -10.89 -20.66 2.18
C LYS A 87 -11.16 -19.57 3.22
N TYR A 88 -10.20 -19.29 4.12
CA TYR A 88 -10.30 -18.22 5.11
C TYR A 88 -9.62 -16.93 4.65
N ILE A 89 -8.73 -16.99 3.66
CA ILE A 89 -7.86 -15.87 3.27
C ILE A 89 -8.60 -14.99 2.26
N TRP A 90 -8.72 -13.71 2.59
CA TRP A 90 -9.29 -12.71 1.68
C TRP A 90 -8.23 -12.12 0.73
N GLY A 91 -6.99 -11.98 1.22
CA GLY A 91 -5.91 -11.38 0.46
C GLY A 91 -4.54 -11.61 1.05
N ILE A 92 -3.51 -11.18 0.32
CA ILE A 92 -2.12 -11.17 0.75
C ILE A 92 -1.70 -9.71 0.94
N GLY A 93 -1.20 -9.41 2.14
CA GLY A 93 -0.74 -8.10 2.57
C GLY A 93 0.76 -7.96 2.35
N TYR A 94 1.24 -6.78 1.99
CA TYR A 94 2.68 -6.60 1.75
C TYR A 94 3.19 -5.17 1.96
N HIS A 95 4.50 -5.08 2.20
CA HIS A 95 5.27 -3.88 2.54
C HIS A 95 6.33 -3.55 1.47
N TRP A 96 7.04 -2.41 1.58
CA TRP A 96 8.05 -1.96 0.59
C TRP A 96 9.48 -1.80 1.09
N TYR A 97 9.84 -2.46 2.19
CA TYR A 97 11.15 -2.26 2.79
C TYR A 97 12.25 -3.09 2.12
N GLU A 98 11.96 -3.99 1.16
CA GLU A 98 12.94 -4.89 0.53
C GLU A 98 14.11 -4.21 -0.21
N THR A 99 13.99 -2.92 -0.51
CA THR A 99 14.97 -2.17 -1.30
C THR A 99 16.34 -2.03 -0.62
N TRP A 100 16.52 -2.50 0.61
CA TRP A 100 17.85 -2.64 1.21
C TRP A 100 18.70 -3.74 0.54
N THR A 101 18.07 -4.73 -0.13
CA THR A 101 18.76 -5.85 -0.80
C THR A 101 19.06 -5.63 -2.28
N THR A 102 18.30 -4.76 -2.94
CA THR A 102 18.30 -4.57 -4.40
C THR A 102 18.07 -3.09 -4.74
N SER A 103 18.48 -2.65 -5.93
CA SER A 103 18.40 -1.22 -6.30
C SER A 103 16.99 -0.68 -6.54
N GLY A 104 15.95 -1.53 -6.62
CA GLY A 104 14.58 -1.06 -6.90
C GLY A 104 13.49 -2.01 -6.40
N PRO A 105 12.23 -1.54 -6.31
CA PRO A 105 11.12 -2.31 -5.76
C PRO A 105 10.76 -3.54 -6.61
N LEU A 106 10.31 -4.61 -5.97
CA LEU A 106 10.01 -5.88 -6.62
C LEU A 106 8.54 -6.01 -7.06
N PHE A 107 8.05 -5.02 -7.82
CA PHE A 107 6.65 -5.00 -8.30
C PHE A 107 6.24 -6.22 -9.14
N ASP A 108 7.21 -6.96 -9.73
CA ASP A 108 6.87 -8.16 -10.50
C ASP A 108 6.31 -9.27 -9.61
N ASN A 109 6.72 -9.36 -8.35
CA ASN A 109 6.23 -10.40 -7.43
C ASN A 109 4.72 -10.28 -7.19
N GLU A 110 4.20 -9.06 -7.13
CA GLU A 110 2.75 -8.80 -7.07
C GLU A 110 2.04 -9.32 -8.31
N ARG A 111 2.60 -9.05 -9.50
CA ARG A 111 2.04 -9.53 -10.78
C ARG A 111 2.01 -11.05 -10.81
N ARG A 112 3.08 -11.72 -10.37
CA ARG A 112 3.13 -13.20 -10.31
C ARG A 112 2.08 -13.77 -9.38
N VAL A 113 1.86 -13.16 -8.21
CA VAL A 113 0.78 -13.59 -7.31
C VAL A 113 -0.58 -13.38 -7.97
N LYS A 114 -0.81 -12.25 -8.63
CA LYS A 114 -2.08 -11.99 -9.30
C LYS A 114 -2.33 -12.92 -10.50
N GLU A 115 -1.28 -13.29 -11.23
CA GLU A 115 -1.32 -14.28 -12.32
C GLU A 115 -1.69 -15.68 -11.80
N ALA A 116 -1.04 -16.14 -10.72
CA ALA A 116 -1.26 -17.47 -10.15
C ALA A 116 -2.58 -17.58 -9.36
N PHE A 117 -2.96 -16.51 -8.63
CA PHE A 117 -4.10 -16.47 -7.71
C PHE A 117 -5.04 -15.31 -8.05
N PRO A 118 -5.70 -15.31 -9.23
CA PRO A 118 -6.46 -14.16 -9.74
C PRO A 118 -7.68 -13.77 -8.88
N ASN A 119 -8.18 -14.70 -8.07
CA ASN A 119 -9.31 -14.46 -7.16
C ASN A 119 -8.90 -13.92 -5.78
N THR A 120 -7.61 -13.95 -5.46
CA THR A 120 -7.07 -13.42 -4.20
C THR A 120 -6.76 -11.94 -4.35
N ASN A 121 -7.08 -11.14 -3.34
CA ASN A 121 -6.76 -9.72 -3.32
C ASN A 121 -5.31 -9.47 -2.89
N LEU A 122 -4.70 -8.43 -3.44
CA LEU A 122 -3.43 -7.89 -2.97
C LEU A 122 -3.70 -6.56 -2.26
N ILE A 123 -3.07 -6.33 -1.11
CA ILE A 123 -3.20 -5.07 -0.37
C ILE A 123 -1.84 -4.63 0.13
N PHE A 124 -1.47 -3.39 -0.15
CA PHE A 124 -0.31 -2.78 0.47
C PHE A 124 -0.71 -2.31 1.87
N THR A 125 -0.12 -2.92 2.90
CA THR A 125 -0.53 -2.75 4.29
C THR A 125 0.36 -1.78 5.06
N GLU A 126 1.60 -1.58 4.62
CA GLU A 126 2.52 -0.67 5.29
C GLU A 126 3.67 -0.21 4.39
N GLY A 127 4.02 1.07 4.49
CA GLY A 127 5.34 1.56 4.16
C GLY A 127 5.59 2.95 4.69
N CYS A 128 6.86 3.29 4.91
CA CYS A 128 7.31 4.65 5.17
C CYS A 128 8.68 4.92 4.54
N VAL A 129 9.13 6.18 4.57
CA VAL A 129 10.54 6.51 4.34
C VAL A 129 11.25 6.50 5.68
N GLU A 130 12.30 5.70 5.75
CA GLU A 130 13.07 5.41 6.95
C GLU A 130 14.16 6.48 7.18
N ASN A 131 14.88 6.38 8.30
CA ASN A 131 16.03 7.25 8.61
C ASN A 131 15.68 8.75 8.61
N PHE A 132 14.70 9.12 9.43
CA PHE A 132 14.18 10.48 9.50
C PHE A 132 15.26 11.55 9.65
N LYS A 133 15.11 12.64 8.88
CA LYS A 133 15.90 13.87 9.03
C LYS A 133 15.01 15.09 8.82
N PHE A 134 14.95 15.96 9.82
CA PHE A 134 14.03 17.10 9.81
C PHE A 134 14.31 18.10 8.68
N ASP A 135 15.55 18.24 8.24
CA ASP A 135 15.93 19.12 7.11
C ASP A 135 15.46 18.59 5.75
N GLN A 136 15.00 17.34 5.68
CA GLN A 136 14.52 16.68 4.46
C GLN A 136 12.99 16.59 4.37
N VAL A 137 12.23 17.18 5.30
CA VAL A 137 10.74 17.11 5.30
C VAL A 137 10.09 17.70 4.05
N ASN A 138 10.81 18.56 3.32
CA ASN A 138 10.37 19.14 2.05
C ASN A 138 11.01 18.50 0.81
N ASP A 139 11.79 17.41 0.98
CA ASP A 139 12.43 16.73 -0.15
C ASP A 139 11.36 16.13 -1.07
N TRP A 140 11.48 16.42 -2.37
CA TRP A 140 10.54 15.97 -3.38
C TRP A 140 10.54 14.46 -3.57
N LYS A 141 11.69 13.82 -3.32
CA LYS A 141 11.86 12.37 -3.41
C LYS A 141 10.92 11.60 -2.47
N LEU A 142 10.51 12.23 -1.36
CA LEU A 142 9.49 11.66 -0.46
C LEU A 142 8.19 11.41 -1.24
N GLY A 143 7.72 12.38 -2.03
CA GLY A 143 6.52 12.22 -2.84
C GLY A 143 6.71 11.19 -3.96
N GLU A 144 7.81 11.31 -4.72
CA GLU A 144 8.07 10.43 -5.87
C GLU A 144 8.15 8.95 -5.50
N ARG A 145 8.69 8.59 -4.33
CA ARG A 145 8.66 7.19 -3.85
C ARG A 145 7.24 6.67 -3.68
N TYR A 146 6.34 7.46 -3.10
CA TYR A 146 4.92 7.09 -2.91
C TYR A 146 4.20 7.01 -4.26
N GLY A 147 4.39 7.99 -5.14
CA GLY A 147 3.81 7.97 -6.49
C GLY A 147 4.26 6.76 -7.29
N ASN A 148 5.55 6.45 -7.28
CA ASN A 148 6.12 5.29 -7.94
C ASN A 148 5.51 3.98 -7.42
N SER A 149 5.43 3.80 -6.10
CA SER A 149 4.84 2.60 -5.52
C SER A 149 3.36 2.50 -5.85
N MET A 150 2.55 3.50 -5.50
CA MET A 150 1.09 3.44 -5.68
C MET A 150 0.72 3.18 -7.14
N ILE A 151 1.38 3.83 -8.11
CA ILE A 151 1.13 3.56 -9.54
C ILE A 151 1.43 2.10 -9.88
N ASN A 152 2.60 1.58 -9.50
CA ASN A 152 3.02 0.23 -9.86
C ASN A 152 2.22 -0.85 -9.12
N ASP A 153 1.96 -0.68 -7.83
CA ASP A 153 1.17 -1.57 -6.98
C ASP A 153 -0.24 -1.74 -7.55
N PHE A 154 -0.93 -0.61 -7.81
CA PHE A 154 -2.25 -0.65 -8.43
C PHE A 154 -2.21 -1.25 -9.84
N ASN A 155 -1.16 -0.96 -10.62
CA ASN A 155 -0.96 -1.58 -11.93
C ASN A 155 -0.76 -3.10 -11.85
N ALA A 156 -0.26 -3.62 -10.73
CA ALA A 156 -0.03 -5.04 -10.47
C ALA A 156 -1.25 -5.79 -9.88
N GLY A 157 -2.34 -5.07 -9.55
CA GLY A 157 -3.60 -5.68 -9.10
C GLY A 157 -3.91 -5.47 -7.62
N THR A 158 -3.16 -4.61 -6.94
CA THR A 158 -3.43 -4.19 -5.56
C THR A 158 -4.74 -3.42 -5.45
N VAL A 159 -5.50 -3.68 -4.39
CA VAL A 159 -6.87 -3.15 -4.20
C VAL A 159 -6.98 -2.16 -3.04
N GLY A 160 -5.91 -1.97 -2.27
CA GLY A 160 -5.83 -1.03 -1.16
C GLY A 160 -4.38 -0.68 -0.85
N TRP A 161 -4.15 0.52 -0.32
CA TRP A 161 -2.82 1.03 -0.02
C TRP A 161 -2.85 1.83 1.28
N THR A 162 -1.99 1.46 2.22
CA THR A 162 -1.97 2.03 3.58
C THR A 162 -0.57 2.52 3.90
N ASP A 163 -0.47 3.81 4.21
CA ASP A 163 0.74 4.41 4.77
C ASP A 163 0.94 3.98 6.23
N TRP A 164 2.15 4.16 6.77
CA TRP A 164 2.47 3.76 8.14
C TRP A 164 1.92 4.73 9.21
N ASN A 165 2.72 5.71 9.62
CA ASN A 165 2.32 6.68 10.65
C ASN A 165 1.66 7.90 10.00
N VAL A 166 0.42 8.22 10.40
CA VAL A 166 -0.30 9.40 9.89
C VAL A 166 0.41 10.71 10.26
N LEU A 167 1.00 10.76 11.47
CA LEU A 167 1.61 11.96 12.05
C LEU A 167 2.79 11.56 12.94
N LEU A 168 3.94 12.22 12.77
CA LEU A 168 5.11 12.11 13.64
C LEU A 168 5.62 13.50 14.07
N ASP A 169 6.43 13.56 15.11
CA ASP A 169 7.02 14.82 15.60
C ASP A 169 8.27 15.26 14.81
N GLU A 170 8.90 16.38 15.20
CA GLU A 170 10.12 16.89 14.56
C GLU A 170 11.36 15.98 14.72
N LYS A 171 11.22 14.81 15.35
CA LYS A 171 12.25 13.78 15.50
C LYS A 171 11.90 12.50 14.73
N GLY A 172 10.74 12.43 14.07
CA GLY A 172 10.25 11.23 13.39
C GLY A 172 9.77 10.15 14.38
N GLY A 173 9.32 10.56 15.56
CA GLY A 173 8.85 9.67 16.63
C GLY A 173 7.56 10.18 17.29
N PRO A 174 7.30 9.77 18.55
CA PRO A 174 8.18 8.98 19.43
C PRO A 174 8.31 7.51 18.98
N ASN A 175 9.50 6.93 19.20
CA ASN A 175 9.74 5.50 18.97
C ASN A 175 10.61 4.94 20.11
N HIS A 176 10.13 3.91 20.81
CA HIS A 176 10.74 3.42 22.05
C HIS A 176 12.09 2.71 21.86
N VAL A 177 12.43 2.34 20.62
CA VAL A 177 13.72 1.74 20.22
C VAL A 177 14.56 2.65 19.32
N GLY A 178 14.11 3.89 19.08
CA GLY A 178 14.82 4.86 18.25
C GLY A 178 14.76 4.58 16.74
N ASN A 179 13.79 3.81 16.26
CA ASN A 179 13.57 3.58 14.83
C ASN A 179 12.69 4.68 14.22
N TYR A 180 13.30 5.81 13.86
CA TYR A 180 12.59 7.01 13.40
C TYR A 180 12.34 7.02 11.89
N CYS A 181 11.13 7.41 11.50
CA CYS A 181 10.67 7.42 10.11
C CYS A 181 10.04 8.77 9.74
N PHE A 182 9.86 9.03 8.46
CA PHE A 182 8.99 10.08 7.96
C PHE A 182 7.53 9.66 8.04
N ALA A 183 6.65 10.65 8.15
CA ALA A 183 5.22 10.54 7.95
C ALA A 183 4.78 11.57 6.90
N PRO A 184 3.61 11.41 6.28
CA PRO A 184 3.03 12.42 5.40
C PRO A 184 2.84 13.77 6.10
N ILE A 185 2.61 13.75 7.41
CA ILE A 185 2.47 14.96 8.22
C ILE A 185 3.50 14.92 9.35
N ILE A 186 4.26 16.01 9.51
CA ILE A 186 5.19 16.21 10.62
C ILE A 186 4.67 17.36 11.50
N ALA A 187 4.48 17.10 12.79
CA ALA A 187 4.20 18.14 13.78
C ALA A 187 5.50 18.70 14.33
N ASP A 188 5.77 19.98 14.07
CA ASP A 188 6.86 20.68 14.75
C ASP A 188 6.36 21.21 16.10
N THR A 189 6.58 20.43 17.15
CA THR A 189 6.08 20.74 18.49
C THR A 189 6.74 21.97 19.10
N ARG A 190 7.90 22.40 18.58
CA ARG A 190 8.60 23.63 18.99
C ARG A 190 7.86 24.89 18.53
N THR A 191 7.12 24.79 17.42
CA THR A 191 6.44 25.94 16.80
C THR A 191 4.92 25.78 16.73
N GLY A 192 4.39 24.59 16.98
CA GLY A 192 2.97 24.25 16.83
C GLY A 192 2.50 24.11 15.37
N LYS A 193 3.42 24.06 14.41
CA LYS A 193 3.09 23.97 12.98
C LYS A 193 2.97 22.51 12.53
N LEU A 194 2.05 22.27 11.59
CA LEU A 194 2.01 21.05 10.79
C LEU A 194 2.74 21.27 9.47
N ILE A 195 3.62 20.34 9.13
CA ILE A 195 4.35 20.29 7.87
C ILE A 195 3.77 19.12 7.07
N TYR A 196 3.11 19.45 5.96
CA TYR A 196 2.62 18.47 5.01
C TYR A 196 3.75 18.16 4.02
N THR A 197 4.32 16.96 4.11
CA THR A 197 5.43 16.55 3.24
C THR A 197 4.92 16.26 1.82
N ASN A 198 5.83 16.09 0.87
CA ASN A 198 5.43 15.72 -0.50
C ASN A 198 4.70 14.38 -0.56
N ALA A 199 4.95 13.46 0.38
CA ALA A 199 4.19 12.21 0.50
C ALA A 199 2.69 12.45 0.72
N TYR A 200 2.31 13.44 1.54
CA TYR A 200 0.90 13.79 1.77
C TYR A 200 0.18 14.17 0.47
N TYR A 201 0.81 15.04 -0.33
CA TYR A 201 0.22 15.49 -1.58
C TYR A 201 0.16 14.37 -2.61
N TYR A 202 1.20 13.54 -2.71
CA TYR A 202 1.22 12.39 -3.61
C TYR A 202 0.14 11.35 -3.25
N ILE A 203 -0.03 11.00 -1.97
CA ILE A 203 -1.16 10.18 -1.51
C ILE A 203 -2.50 10.84 -1.87
N GLY A 204 -2.58 12.18 -1.75
CA GLY A 204 -3.73 12.98 -2.13
C GLY A 204 -4.13 12.86 -3.61
N HIS A 205 -3.16 12.73 -4.51
CA HIS A 205 -3.39 12.51 -5.96
C HIS A 205 -4.13 11.20 -6.26
N PHE A 206 -4.12 10.24 -5.34
CA PHE A 206 -4.91 9.01 -5.44
C PHE A 206 -6.18 9.11 -4.59
N SER A 207 -6.03 9.24 -3.27
CA SER A 207 -7.12 9.12 -2.27
C SER A 207 -8.26 10.14 -2.42
N LYS A 208 -7.98 11.34 -2.95
CA LYS A 208 -8.99 12.37 -3.20
C LYS A 208 -9.86 12.05 -4.42
N PHE A 209 -9.28 11.39 -5.43
CA PHE A 209 -9.88 11.23 -6.76
C PHE A 209 -10.30 9.79 -7.07
N ILE A 210 -9.85 8.81 -6.29
CA ILE A 210 -10.17 7.40 -6.42
C ILE A 210 -10.91 7.00 -5.13
N ARG A 211 -12.23 6.84 -5.22
CA ARG A 211 -13.09 6.57 -4.06
C ARG A 211 -13.30 5.06 -3.86
N PRO A 212 -13.65 4.61 -2.64
CA PRO A 212 -13.96 3.20 -2.40
C PRO A 212 -14.96 2.63 -3.43
N GLY A 213 -14.65 1.46 -3.98
CA GLY A 213 -15.43 0.83 -5.05
C GLY A 213 -15.04 1.24 -6.48
N ALA A 214 -14.11 2.19 -6.65
CA ALA A 214 -13.53 2.49 -7.95
C ALA A 214 -12.86 1.25 -8.57
N ARG A 215 -12.99 1.10 -9.88
CA ARG A 215 -12.41 -0.02 -10.63
C ARG A 215 -11.25 0.48 -11.46
N ARG A 216 -10.09 -0.14 -11.30
CA ARG A 216 -8.95 0.13 -12.17
C ARG A 216 -9.33 -0.19 -13.63
N VAL A 217 -8.96 0.71 -14.54
CA VAL A 217 -8.97 0.47 -15.99
C VAL A 217 -7.58 0.62 -16.55
N ALA A 218 -7.32 -0.04 -17.67
CA ALA A 218 -5.99 -0.07 -18.27
C ALA A 218 -5.53 1.33 -18.72
N ALA A 219 -4.33 1.70 -18.29
CA ALA A 219 -3.57 2.84 -18.79
C ALA A 219 -2.20 2.34 -19.22
N THR A 220 -1.72 2.81 -20.36
CA THR A 220 -0.38 2.51 -20.88
C THR A 220 0.33 3.81 -21.22
N THR A 221 1.64 3.82 -21.03
CA THR A 221 2.51 4.92 -21.47
C THR A 221 3.44 4.38 -22.56
N ASN A 222 3.86 5.25 -23.49
CA ASN A 222 4.82 4.90 -24.54
C ASN A 222 6.21 5.50 -24.28
N ARG A 223 6.45 5.98 -23.04
CA ARG A 223 7.69 6.55 -22.53
C ARG A 223 7.89 6.04 -21.10
N ASP A 224 9.10 5.61 -20.80
CA ASP A 224 9.51 5.03 -19.51
C ASP A 224 9.54 6.06 -18.37
N TRP A 225 9.77 7.34 -18.67
CA TRP A 225 9.75 8.44 -17.69
C TRP A 225 8.35 8.98 -17.35
N LEU A 226 7.30 8.50 -18.02
CA LEU A 226 5.91 8.78 -17.65
C LEU A 226 5.28 7.51 -17.08
N GLN A 227 4.80 7.60 -15.86
CA GLN A 227 4.06 6.53 -15.19
C GLN A 227 2.60 6.92 -15.08
N ALA A 228 1.69 5.95 -15.26
CA ALA A 228 0.26 6.22 -15.17
C ALA A 228 -0.54 5.04 -14.59
N THR A 229 -1.65 5.38 -13.97
CA THR A 229 -2.72 4.45 -13.58
C THR A 229 -4.07 5.16 -13.69
N SER A 230 -5.15 4.41 -13.91
CA SER A 230 -6.48 4.99 -14.09
C SER A 230 -7.58 4.16 -13.48
N PHE A 231 -8.64 4.83 -13.04
CA PHE A 231 -9.76 4.24 -12.33
C PHE A 231 -11.07 4.88 -12.77
N VAL A 232 -12.11 4.06 -12.87
CA VAL A 232 -13.51 4.51 -13.03
C VAL A 232 -14.16 4.48 -11.65
N ASN A 233 -14.62 5.64 -11.19
CA ASN A 233 -15.38 5.76 -9.94
C ASN A 233 -16.83 5.30 -10.12
N ALA A 234 -17.54 5.10 -9.01
CA ALA A 234 -18.95 4.68 -9.02
C ALA A 234 -19.89 5.72 -9.66
N ASP A 235 -19.48 6.99 -9.72
CA ASP A 235 -20.20 8.07 -10.40
C ASP A 235 -19.94 8.12 -11.92
N GLY A 236 -19.12 7.20 -12.45
CA GLY A 236 -18.76 7.12 -13.86
C GLY A 236 -17.53 7.93 -14.26
N LYS A 237 -17.04 8.83 -13.39
CA LYS A 237 -15.87 9.67 -13.69
C LYS A 237 -14.60 8.85 -13.73
N VAL A 238 -13.70 9.17 -14.66
CA VAL A 238 -12.40 8.52 -14.78
C VAL A 238 -11.31 9.39 -14.16
N ALA A 239 -10.63 8.88 -13.15
CA ALA A 239 -9.41 9.49 -12.61
C ALA A 239 -8.19 8.87 -13.29
N VAL A 240 -7.33 9.69 -13.88
CA VAL A 240 -6.04 9.27 -14.47
C VAL A 240 -4.93 9.97 -13.72
N VAL A 241 -4.12 9.21 -13.00
CA VAL A 241 -2.92 9.72 -12.31
C VAL A 241 -1.74 9.55 -13.27
N VAL A 242 -1.00 10.64 -13.50
CA VAL A 242 0.20 10.67 -14.34
C VAL A 242 1.35 11.26 -13.53
N MET A 243 2.49 10.58 -13.50
CA MET A 243 3.71 11.04 -12.84
C MET A 243 4.85 11.13 -13.84
N ASN A 244 5.57 12.26 -13.84
CA ASN A 244 6.79 12.48 -14.61
C ASN A 244 7.99 12.48 -13.67
N SER A 245 8.86 11.50 -13.82
CA SER A 245 10.08 11.35 -13.02
C SER A 245 11.34 11.89 -13.73
N ALA A 246 11.20 12.54 -14.89
CA ALA A 246 12.32 13.14 -15.60
C ALA A 246 12.68 14.53 -15.08
N ASP A 247 13.94 14.92 -15.26
CA ASP A 247 14.47 16.25 -14.94
C ASP A 247 13.96 17.38 -15.87
N LYS A 248 13.12 17.04 -16.86
CA LYS A 248 12.58 17.99 -17.84
C LYS A 248 11.07 17.88 -17.97
N PRO A 249 10.39 18.99 -18.33
CA PRO A 249 8.99 18.93 -18.74
C PRO A 249 8.78 17.97 -19.91
N GLN A 250 7.63 17.30 -19.90
CA GLN A 250 7.25 16.32 -20.91
C GLN A 250 5.90 16.69 -21.49
N GLU A 251 5.87 16.95 -22.79
CA GLU A 251 4.63 17.07 -23.55
C GLU A 251 4.08 15.69 -23.87
N PHE A 252 2.79 15.50 -23.68
CA PHE A 252 2.10 14.27 -24.03
C PHE A 252 0.65 14.51 -24.45
N GLN A 253 0.05 13.48 -25.02
CA GLN A 253 -1.37 13.48 -25.37
C GLN A 253 -2.07 12.50 -24.43
N LEU A 254 -3.01 12.97 -23.62
CA LEU A 254 -3.90 12.10 -22.85
C LEU A 254 -4.94 11.55 -23.81
N TRP A 255 -4.82 10.27 -24.16
CA TRP A 255 -5.70 9.60 -25.12
C TRP A 255 -6.73 8.71 -24.42
N VAL A 256 -8.00 8.94 -24.70
CA VAL A 256 -9.11 8.13 -24.17
C VAL A 256 -10.14 7.90 -25.27
N LYS A 257 -10.39 6.64 -25.61
CA LYS A 257 -11.43 6.20 -26.56
C LYS A 257 -11.44 6.99 -27.89
N GLY A 258 -10.28 7.22 -28.49
CA GLY A 258 -10.16 7.91 -29.78
C GLY A 258 -10.04 9.44 -29.68
N GLN A 259 -10.23 10.03 -28.50
CA GLN A 259 -10.04 11.46 -28.26
C GLN A 259 -8.70 11.71 -27.59
N ALA A 260 -8.09 12.86 -27.87
CA ALA A 260 -6.81 13.27 -27.29
C ALA A 260 -6.87 14.70 -26.76
N ALA A 261 -6.26 14.93 -25.61
CA ALA A 261 -6.01 16.26 -25.07
C ALA A 261 -4.50 16.48 -24.92
N ALA A 262 -3.99 17.58 -25.50
CA ALA A 262 -2.60 17.98 -25.33
C ALA A 262 -2.35 18.47 -23.91
N THR A 263 -1.25 18.04 -23.31
CA THR A 263 -0.88 18.41 -21.94
C THR A 263 0.64 18.38 -21.77
N THR A 264 1.11 18.99 -20.68
CA THR A 264 2.51 19.05 -20.30
C THR A 264 2.64 18.67 -18.83
N SER A 265 3.45 17.66 -18.54
CA SER A 265 3.87 17.33 -17.17
C SER A 265 5.16 18.08 -16.87
N PRO A 266 5.24 18.96 -15.85
CA PRO A 266 6.50 19.54 -15.40
C PRO A 266 7.53 18.46 -15.00
N ALA A 267 8.81 18.82 -14.93
CA ALA A 267 9.83 17.92 -14.35
C ALA A 267 9.45 17.54 -12.91
N HIS A 268 9.72 16.30 -12.50
CA HIS A 268 9.41 15.81 -11.15
C HIS A 268 8.00 16.19 -10.69
N SER A 269 6.97 15.70 -11.38
CA SER A 269 5.59 16.11 -11.10
C SER A 269 4.63 14.93 -11.07
N ILE A 270 3.50 15.15 -10.39
CA ILE A 270 2.35 14.26 -10.43
C ILE A 270 1.10 15.11 -10.69
N ALA A 271 0.20 14.59 -11.53
CA ALA A 271 -1.06 15.22 -11.87
C ALA A 271 -2.17 14.18 -11.90
N THR A 272 -3.37 14.58 -11.47
CA THR A 272 -4.57 13.75 -11.58
C THR A 272 -5.57 14.44 -12.49
N TYR A 273 -5.86 13.81 -13.62
CA TYR A 273 -6.86 14.26 -14.59
C TYR A 273 -8.19 13.58 -14.26
N VAL A 274 -9.27 14.35 -14.19
CA VAL A 274 -10.62 13.85 -14.00
C VAL A 274 -11.39 14.05 -15.29
N ILE A 275 -11.88 12.95 -15.85
CA ILE A 275 -12.61 12.91 -17.12
C ILE A 275 -14.07 12.61 -16.80
N GLU A 276 -14.97 13.41 -17.39
CA GLU A 276 -16.42 13.29 -17.28
C GLU A 276 -17.03 12.41 -18.38
#